data_AF-A0A1H8KQP1-F1
#
_entry.id   AF-A0A1H8KQP1-F1
#
_cell.length_a   1.000
_cell.length_b   1.000
_cell.length_c   1.000
_cell.angle_alpha   90.00
_cell.angle_beta   90.00
_cell.angle_gamma   90.00
#
_symmetry.space_group_name_H-M   'P 1'
#
loop_
_entity.id
_entity.type
_entity.pdbx_description
1 polymer ?
#
loop_
_entity_poly.entity_id
_entity_poly.type
_entity_poly.pdbx_seq_one_letter_code
_entity_poly.pdbx_strand_id
1 'polypeptide(L)'
;MISKSEFLLNWVKKKYGGKIIPVSDVPYIDHVMAVAEIAANYAVFGYEAGLCHDMLKDHICTDVELIDALSSCAYSLAEINTIMVLVLELTDKYTSGAFPKLSKRERRRKENKRLSKVSATAQTIKYADLLYNMDWKLRYEPEKAKRYLKRKIRLLQRMDKGSTALRKKALDHAYSYI
;
A
#
# COMPACT_ATOMS: atom_id res chain seq x y z
N MET A 1 19.31 20.83 4.45
CA MET A 1 19.84 19.52 4.03
C MET A 1 18.64 18.69 3.59
N ILE A 2 18.56 18.31 2.33
CA ILE A 2 17.47 17.47 1.78
C ILE A 2 17.55 16.10 2.47
N SER A 3 16.42 15.57 2.96
CA SER A 3 16.40 14.30 3.69
C SER A 3 16.47 13.10 2.73
N LYS A 4 16.88 11.92 3.23
CA LYS A 4 16.87 10.67 2.43
C LYS A 4 15.47 10.40 1.83
N SER A 5 14.43 10.67 2.60
CA SER A 5 13.03 10.49 2.22
C SER A 5 12.60 11.45 1.09
N GLU A 6 13.16 12.67 1.05
CA GLU A 6 12.89 13.64 -0.01
C GLU A 6 13.53 13.23 -1.35
N PHE A 7 14.74 12.68 -1.33
CA PHE A 7 15.35 12.08 -2.53
C PHE A 7 14.53 10.90 -3.05
N LEU A 8 14.08 10.01 -2.16
CA LEU A 8 13.24 8.89 -2.53
C LEU A 8 11.92 9.37 -3.15
N LEU A 9 11.25 10.36 -2.53
CA LEU A 9 10.02 10.93 -3.06
C LEU A 9 10.21 11.49 -4.47
N ASN A 10 11.31 12.20 -4.74
CA ASN A 10 11.60 12.74 -6.07
C ASN A 10 11.81 11.63 -7.11
N TRP A 11 12.49 10.55 -6.73
CA TRP A 11 12.64 9.38 -7.59
C TRP A 11 11.30 8.69 -7.86
N VAL A 12 10.46 8.51 -6.84
CA VAL A 12 9.11 7.92 -6.95
C VAL A 12 8.21 8.78 -7.84
N LYS A 13 8.21 10.11 -7.66
CA LYS A 13 7.50 11.08 -8.53
C LYS A 13 7.86 10.89 -9.99
N LYS A 14 9.15 10.76 -10.31
CA LYS A 14 9.62 10.54 -11.68
C LYS A 14 9.13 9.20 -12.25
N LYS A 15 9.18 8.13 -11.45
CA LYS A 15 8.75 6.78 -11.87
C LYS A 15 7.23 6.69 -12.11
N TYR A 16 6.42 7.39 -11.32
CA TYR A 16 4.97 7.48 -11.51
C TYR A 16 4.53 8.52 -12.55
N GLY A 17 5.47 9.20 -13.23
CA GLY A 17 5.17 10.23 -14.21
C GLY A 17 4.14 9.77 -15.25
N GLY A 18 3.04 10.52 -15.38
CA GLY A 18 1.95 10.23 -16.31
C GLY A 18 0.97 9.13 -15.88
N LYS A 19 1.21 8.43 -14.77
CA LYS A 19 0.25 7.44 -14.25
C LYS A 19 -0.85 8.14 -13.45
N ILE A 20 -2.09 7.85 -13.79
CA ILE A 20 -3.30 8.38 -13.15
C ILE A 20 -4.02 7.32 -12.33
N ILE A 21 -4.78 7.75 -11.33
CA ILE A 21 -5.70 6.87 -10.59
C ILE A 21 -6.86 6.52 -11.53
N PRO A 22 -7.21 5.22 -11.71
CA PRO A 22 -8.29 4.82 -12.61
C PRO A 22 -9.58 5.58 -12.33
N VAL A 23 -10.32 5.86 -13.40
CA VAL A 23 -11.60 6.59 -13.39
C VAL A 23 -11.53 8.03 -12.85
N SER A 24 -10.36 8.67 -12.97
CA SER A 24 -10.14 10.08 -12.64
C SER A 24 -9.01 10.69 -13.47
N ASP A 25 -8.79 12.00 -13.29
CA ASP A 25 -7.63 12.74 -13.80
C ASP A 25 -6.57 12.99 -12.71
N VAL A 26 -6.66 12.29 -11.56
CA VAL A 26 -5.78 12.50 -10.42
C VAL A 26 -4.47 11.71 -10.62
N PRO A 27 -3.29 12.34 -10.45
CA PRO A 27 -2.01 11.64 -10.49
C PRO A 27 -1.92 10.53 -9.44
N TYR A 28 -1.40 9.36 -9.83
CA TYR A 28 -1.25 8.22 -8.92
C TYR A 28 -0.26 8.48 -7.78
N ILE A 29 0.66 9.44 -7.98
CA ILE A 29 1.58 9.88 -6.94
C ILE A 29 0.85 10.39 -5.68
N ASP A 30 -0.34 11.00 -5.83
CA ASP A 30 -1.13 11.53 -4.73
C ASP A 30 -1.61 10.40 -3.79
N HIS A 31 -1.91 9.22 -4.34
CA HIS A 31 -2.26 8.02 -3.56
C HIS A 31 -1.07 7.57 -2.70
N VAL A 32 0.08 7.31 -3.32
CA VAL A 32 1.23 6.77 -2.58
C VAL A 32 1.80 7.77 -1.58
N MET A 33 1.73 9.08 -1.87
CA MET A 33 2.08 10.13 -0.92
C MET A 33 1.14 10.15 0.29
N ALA A 34 -0.18 10.11 0.08
CA ALA A 34 -1.14 10.08 1.17
C ALA A 34 -0.96 8.82 2.05
N VAL A 35 -0.71 7.66 1.42
CA VAL A 35 -0.40 6.42 2.16
C VAL A 35 0.87 6.57 2.98
N ALA A 36 1.94 7.12 2.40
CA ALA A 36 3.21 7.35 3.08
C ALA A 36 3.08 8.29 4.28
N GLU A 37 2.40 9.42 4.10
CA GLU A 37 2.17 10.42 5.16
C GLU A 37 1.37 9.83 6.32
N ILE A 38 0.31 9.07 6.03
CA ILE A 38 -0.46 8.40 7.08
C ILE A 38 0.43 7.37 7.78
N ALA A 39 1.12 6.51 7.04
CA ALA A 39 1.92 5.42 7.61
C ALA A 39 3.12 5.91 8.43
N ALA A 40 3.73 7.04 8.07
CA ALA A 40 4.86 7.65 8.78
C ALA A 40 4.56 7.92 10.27
N ASN A 41 3.29 8.20 10.59
CA ASN A 41 2.86 8.48 11.96
C ASN A 41 2.75 7.23 12.85
N TYR A 42 2.85 6.02 12.28
CA TYR A 42 2.56 4.78 13.00
C TYR A 42 3.62 3.68 12.83
N ALA A 43 4.60 3.87 11.96
CA ALA A 43 5.55 2.82 11.60
C ALA A 43 6.91 3.41 11.22
N VAL A 44 7.97 2.81 11.78
CA VAL A 44 9.34 3.02 11.28
C VAL A 44 9.41 2.54 9.83
N PHE A 45 9.99 3.36 8.96
CA PHE A 45 9.95 3.21 7.50
C PHE A 45 8.55 3.17 6.87
N GLY A 46 7.53 3.62 7.61
CA GLY A 46 6.16 3.71 7.10
C GLY A 46 6.04 4.68 5.92
N TYR A 47 6.81 5.76 5.93
CA TYR A 47 6.86 6.72 4.83
C TYR A 47 7.44 6.10 3.56
N GLU A 48 8.65 5.53 3.65
CA GLU A 48 9.39 4.95 2.52
C GLU A 48 8.63 3.76 1.93
N ALA A 49 8.20 2.82 2.76
CA ALA A 49 7.44 1.68 2.29
C ALA A 49 6.06 2.09 1.76
N GLY A 50 5.43 3.13 2.32
CA GLY A 50 4.20 3.71 1.82
C GLY A 50 4.34 4.31 0.41
N LEU A 51 5.45 5.00 0.13
CA LEU A 51 5.74 5.51 -1.22
C LEU A 51 5.93 4.38 -2.24
N CYS A 52 6.50 3.26 -1.81
CA CYS A 52 6.92 2.17 -2.69
C CYS A 52 5.94 0.98 -2.76
N HIS A 53 4.89 0.94 -1.93
CA HIS A 53 4.10 -0.28 -1.67
C HIS A 53 3.47 -0.93 -2.91
N ASP A 54 3.14 -0.14 -3.94
CA ASP A 54 2.53 -0.61 -5.18
C ASP A 54 3.52 -0.68 -6.36
N MET A 55 4.76 -0.21 -6.22
CA MET A 55 5.70 -0.07 -7.35
C MET A 55 6.04 -1.39 -8.02
N LEU A 56 6.35 -2.43 -7.23
CA LEU A 56 6.66 -3.76 -7.76
C LEU A 56 5.42 -4.46 -8.33
N LYS A 57 4.28 -4.31 -7.65
CA LYS A 57 3.00 -4.90 -8.04
C LYS A 57 2.52 -4.35 -9.38
N ASP A 58 2.70 -3.05 -9.59
CA ASP A 58 2.24 -2.34 -10.77
C ASP A 58 3.29 -2.25 -11.88
N HIS A 59 4.40 -2.98 -11.73
CA HIS A 59 5.52 -3.03 -12.69
C HIS A 59 6.10 -1.64 -13.01
N ILE A 60 6.12 -0.74 -12.03
CA ILE A 60 6.73 0.61 -12.14
C ILE A 60 8.26 0.52 -12.09
N CYS A 61 8.78 -0.44 -11.35
CA CYS A 61 10.20 -0.77 -11.30
C CYS A 61 10.41 -2.25 -10.94
N THR A 62 11.65 -2.72 -11.07
CA THR A 62 12.10 -4.00 -10.51
C THR A 62 12.54 -3.86 -9.05
N ASP A 63 12.79 -4.99 -8.40
CA ASP A 63 13.42 -5.05 -7.08
C ASP A 63 14.84 -4.48 -7.10
N VAL A 64 15.63 -4.81 -8.12
CA VAL A 64 16.99 -4.28 -8.33
C VAL A 64 16.96 -2.75 -8.46
N GLU A 65 16.09 -2.20 -9.32
CA GLU A 65 15.99 -0.75 -9.49
C GLU A 65 15.58 -0.03 -8.19
N LEU A 66 14.73 -0.65 -7.38
CA LEU A 66 14.31 -0.06 -6.10
C LEU A 66 15.45 -0.10 -5.06
N ILE A 67 16.22 -1.19 -5.03
CA ILE A 67 17.41 -1.30 -4.17
C ILE A 67 18.46 -0.25 -4.57
N ASP A 68 18.71 -0.09 -5.86
CA ASP A 68 19.65 0.91 -6.39
C ASP A 68 19.19 2.33 -6.06
N ALA A 69 17.89 2.60 -6.15
CA ALA A 69 17.32 3.90 -5.79
C ALA A 69 17.48 4.21 -4.30
N LEU A 70 17.16 3.26 -3.41
CA LEU A 70 17.33 3.44 -1.97
C LEU A 70 18.81 3.63 -1.60
N SER A 71 19.71 2.86 -2.22
CA SER A 71 21.16 3.04 -2.05
C SER A 71 21.62 4.44 -2.47
N SER A 72 21.14 4.92 -3.63
CA SER A 72 21.42 6.26 -4.14
C SER A 72 20.86 7.39 -3.25
N CYS A 73 19.81 7.11 -2.47
CA CYS A 73 19.25 8.02 -1.48
C CYS A 73 19.96 7.96 -0.11
N ALA A 74 21.12 7.30 -0.04
CA ALA A 74 21.94 7.15 1.16
C ALA A 74 21.27 6.37 2.32
N TYR A 75 20.32 5.48 2.01
CA TYR A 75 19.89 4.47 2.99
C TYR A 75 21.01 3.44 3.18
N SER A 76 21.27 3.07 4.43
CA SER A 76 22.18 1.98 4.78
C SER A 76 21.59 0.63 4.39
N LEU A 77 22.43 -0.39 4.26
CA LEU A 77 22.01 -1.74 3.89
C LEU A 77 20.90 -2.30 4.80
N ALA A 78 20.97 -2.01 6.11
CA ALA A 78 19.95 -2.45 7.06
C ALA A 78 18.59 -1.74 6.84
N GLU A 79 18.61 -0.44 6.54
CA GLU A 79 17.40 0.33 6.21
C GLU A 79 16.78 -0.16 4.89
N ILE A 80 17.61 -0.36 3.86
CA ILE A 80 17.20 -0.89 2.55
C ILE A 80 16.51 -2.24 2.73
N ASN A 81 17.15 -3.18 3.45
CA ASN A 81 16.59 -4.50 3.69
C ASN A 81 15.24 -4.42 4.41
N THR A 82 15.12 -3.53 5.40
CA THR A 82 13.86 -3.32 6.13
C THR A 82 12.76 -2.80 5.21
N ILE A 83 13.03 -1.75 4.43
CA ILE A 83 12.08 -1.17 3.48
C ILE A 83 11.66 -2.22 2.44
N MET A 84 12.62 -2.96 1.87
CA MET A 84 12.35 -3.97 0.86
C MET A 84 11.49 -5.13 1.39
N VAL A 85 11.72 -5.58 2.62
CA VAL A 85 10.85 -6.58 3.25
C VAL A 85 9.40 -6.08 3.32
N LEU A 86 9.18 -4.84 3.74
CA LEU A 86 7.84 -4.25 3.81
C LEU A 86 7.18 -4.16 2.43
N VAL A 87 7.90 -3.66 1.43
CA VAL A 87 7.39 -3.55 0.04
C VAL A 87 7.04 -4.93 -0.53
N LEU A 88 7.89 -5.94 -0.30
CA LEU A 88 7.64 -7.31 -0.77
C LEU A 88 6.47 -7.99 -0.05
N GLU A 89 6.26 -7.68 1.23
CA GLU A 89 5.09 -8.11 1.99
C GLU A 89 3.80 -7.45 1.50
N LEU A 90 3.86 -6.20 1.04
CA LEU A 90 2.71 -5.45 0.50
C LEU A 90 2.39 -5.78 -0.96
N THR A 91 3.38 -6.30 -1.70
CA THR A 91 3.22 -6.73 -3.09
C THR A 91 2.36 -8.00 -3.19
N ASP A 92 1.25 -7.91 -3.94
CA ASP A 92 0.31 -9.02 -4.14
C ASP A 92 1.02 -10.27 -4.70
N LYS A 93 0.78 -11.44 -4.11
CA LYS A 93 1.37 -12.72 -4.57
C LYS A 93 0.37 -13.54 -5.37
N TYR A 94 -0.92 -13.46 -5.02
CA TYR A 94 -1.98 -14.20 -5.73
C TYR A 94 -2.52 -13.36 -6.90
N THR A 95 -1.71 -13.15 -7.93
CA THR A 95 -2.07 -12.42 -9.17
C THR A 95 -2.63 -13.36 -10.25
N SER A 96 -3.27 -12.81 -11.29
CA SER A 96 -3.75 -13.61 -12.43
C SER A 96 -2.62 -14.26 -13.21
N GLY A 97 -1.45 -13.59 -13.31
CA GLY A 97 -0.28 -14.16 -13.96
C GLY A 97 0.31 -15.34 -13.18
N ALA A 98 0.47 -15.20 -11.85
CA ALA A 98 1.04 -16.26 -11.01
C ALA A 98 0.06 -17.42 -10.75
N PHE A 99 -1.25 -17.13 -10.71
CA PHE A 99 -2.30 -18.13 -10.43
C PHE A 99 -3.46 -18.04 -11.44
N PRO A 100 -3.22 -18.40 -12.71
CA PRO A 100 -4.21 -18.26 -13.79
C PRO A 100 -5.42 -19.18 -13.60
N LYS A 101 -5.23 -20.36 -12.98
CA LYS A 101 -6.30 -21.35 -12.73
C LYS A 101 -7.28 -20.95 -11.62
N LEU A 102 -6.95 -19.94 -10.81
CA LEU A 102 -7.83 -19.48 -9.73
C LEU A 102 -8.80 -18.42 -10.24
N SER A 103 -10.03 -18.39 -9.73
CA SER A 103 -10.93 -17.27 -9.95
C SER A 103 -10.44 -15.99 -9.23
N LYS A 104 -10.92 -14.82 -9.67
CA LYS A 104 -10.68 -13.53 -8.99
C LYS A 104 -11.10 -13.57 -7.51
N ARG A 105 -12.13 -14.36 -7.16
CA ARG A 105 -12.61 -14.53 -5.79
C ARG A 105 -11.63 -15.36 -4.95
N GLU A 106 -11.09 -16.44 -5.51
CA GLU A 106 -10.14 -17.32 -4.82
C GLU A 106 -8.80 -16.65 -4.61
N ARG A 107 -8.26 -15.96 -5.63
CA ARG A 107 -7.03 -15.16 -5.51
C ARG A 107 -7.13 -14.15 -4.37
N ARG A 108 -8.22 -13.38 -4.33
CA ARG A 108 -8.48 -12.43 -3.24
C ARG A 108 -8.59 -13.11 -1.87
N ARG A 109 -9.22 -14.29 -1.78
CA ARG A 109 -9.32 -15.03 -0.50
C ARG A 109 -7.94 -15.46 0.00
N LYS A 110 -7.08 -15.95 -0.90
CA LYS A 110 -5.71 -16.34 -0.56
C LYS A 110 -4.85 -15.13 -0.19
N GLU A 111 -4.97 -14.03 -0.93
CA GLU A 111 -4.29 -12.77 -0.65
C GLU A 111 -4.69 -12.21 0.72
N ASN A 112 -5.98 -12.17 1.05
CA ASN A 112 -6.44 -11.75 2.37
C ASN A 112 -5.90 -12.64 3.51
N LYS A 113 -5.74 -13.96 3.27
CA LYS A 113 -5.14 -14.90 4.25
C LYS A 113 -3.63 -14.68 4.38
N ARG A 114 -2.95 -14.25 3.32
CA ARG A 114 -1.53 -13.89 3.35
C ARG A 114 -1.32 -12.59 4.11
N LEU A 115 -2.10 -11.56 3.79
CA LEU A 115 -2.04 -10.25 4.44
C LEU A 115 -2.36 -10.30 5.94
N SER A 116 -3.16 -11.25 6.43
CA SER A 116 -3.31 -11.44 7.89
C SER A 116 -2.05 -11.98 8.58
N LYS A 117 -1.09 -12.51 7.81
CA LYS A 117 0.12 -13.13 8.33
C LYS A 117 1.37 -12.26 8.23
N VAL A 118 1.40 -11.26 7.34
CA VAL A 118 2.54 -10.34 7.18
C VAL A 118 2.85 -9.58 8.48
N SER A 119 4.01 -8.93 8.52
CA SER A 119 4.48 -8.18 9.69
C SER A 119 3.48 -7.13 10.19
N ALA A 120 3.58 -6.78 11.48
CA ALA A 120 2.78 -5.71 12.08
C ALA A 120 2.95 -4.39 11.32
N THR A 121 4.19 -4.04 10.95
CA THR A 121 4.54 -2.84 10.20
C THR A 121 3.90 -2.82 8.81
N ALA A 122 3.96 -3.92 8.06
CA ALA A 122 3.28 -4.00 6.76
C ALA A 122 1.75 -3.94 6.91
N GLN A 123 1.17 -4.54 7.95
CA GLN A 123 -0.27 -4.38 8.21
C GLN A 123 -0.64 -2.92 8.51
N THR A 124 0.18 -2.19 9.27
CA THR A 124 0.01 -0.75 9.52
C THR A 124 -0.02 0.06 8.22
N ILE A 125 0.94 -0.16 7.32
CA ILE A 125 0.95 0.50 6.01
C ILE A 125 -0.27 0.10 5.19
N LYS A 126 -0.67 -1.18 5.25
CA LYS A 126 -1.88 -1.65 4.57
C LYS A 126 -3.15 -0.99 5.11
N TYR A 127 -3.21 -0.62 6.38
CA TYR A 127 -4.34 0.14 6.91
C TYR A 127 -4.42 1.53 6.29
N ALA A 128 -3.28 2.22 6.11
CA ALA A 128 -3.22 3.52 5.43
C ALA A 128 -3.70 3.42 3.97
N ASP A 129 -3.18 2.43 3.23
CA ASP A 129 -3.62 2.11 1.86
C ASP A 129 -5.13 1.82 1.79
N LEU A 130 -5.65 1.03 2.72
CA LEU A 130 -7.08 0.73 2.76
C LEU A 130 -7.92 1.97 3.08
N LEU A 131 -7.48 2.83 4.00
CA LEU A 131 -8.18 4.06 4.36
C LEU A 131 -8.34 4.97 3.13
N TYR A 132 -7.24 5.30 2.46
CA TYR A 132 -7.28 6.12 1.24
C TYR A 132 -8.17 5.49 0.16
N ASN A 133 -8.01 4.19 -0.09
CA ASN A 133 -8.80 3.51 -1.12
C ASN A 133 -10.30 3.45 -0.80
N MET A 134 -10.70 3.51 0.47
CA MET A 134 -12.12 3.54 0.85
C MET A 134 -12.73 4.90 0.52
N ASP A 135 -12.06 5.99 0.87
CA ASP A 135 -12.44 7.35 0.48
C ASP A 135 -12.54 7.48 -1.04
N TRP A 136 -11.52 6.98 -1.75
CA TRP A 136 -11.52 6.99 -3.21
C TRP A 136 -12.72 6.23 -3.79
N LYS A 137 -13.00 5.03 -3.27
CA LYS A 137 -14.12 4.22 -3.75
C LYS A 137 -15.46 4.89 -3.51
N LEU A 138 -15.63 5.54 -2.36
CA LEU A 138 -16.84 6.28 -2.01
C LEU A 138 -17.07 7.47 -2.94
N ARG A 139 -15.99 8.18 -3.31
CA ARG A 139 -16.06 9.35 -4.18
C ARG A 139 -16.34 9.02 -5.65
N TYR A 140 -15.65 8.04 -6.22
CA TYR A 140 -15.67 7.82 -7.68
C TYR A 140 -16.48 6.60 -8.13
N GLU A 141 -16.79 5.66 -7.24
CA GLU A 141 -17.55 4.45 -7.57
C GLU A 141 -18.58 4.10 -6.47
N PRO A 142 -19.47 5.03 -6.10
CA PRO A 142 -20.41 4.88 -4.97
C PRO A 142 -21.32 3.65 -5.12
N GLU A 143 -21.70 3.29 -6.35
CA GLU A 143 -22.52 2.12 -6.66
C GLU A 143 -21.84 0.79 -6.28
N LYS A 144 -20.51 0.78 -6.21
CA LYS A 144 -19.70 -0.38 -5.78
C LYS A 144 -19.21 -0.26 -4.34
N ALA A 145 -19.36 0.90 -3.70
CA ALA A 145 -18.74 1.22 -2.42
C ALA A 145 -19.20 0.29 -1.30
N LYS A 146 -20.51 0.10 -1.09
CA LYS A 146 -21.02 -0.74 0.01
C LYS A 146 -20.44 -2.17 0.01
N ARG A 147 -20.40 -2.81 -1.17
CA ARG A 147 -19.81 -4.16 -1.32
C ARG A 147 -18.28 -4.15 -1.18
N TYR A 148 -17.62 -3.06 -1.55
CA TYR A 148 -16.19 -2.86 -1.33
C TYR A 148 -15.87 -2.72 0.16
N LEU A 149 -16.54 -1.82 0.88
CA LEU A 149 -16.34 -1.57 2.31
C LEU A 149 -16.57 -2.83 3.16
N LYS A 150 -17.67 -3.57 2.92
CA LYS A 150 -17.91 -4.86 3.61
C LYS A 150 -16.76 -5.86 3.42
N ARG A 151 -16.05 -5.83 2.29
CA ARG A 151 -14.85 -6.68 2.08
C ARG A 151 -13.64 -6.15 2.82
N LYS A 152 -13.46 -4.84 2.90
CA LYS A 152 -12.33 -4.20 3.58
C LYS A 152 -12.43 -4.32 5.10
N ILE A 153 -13.62 -4.18 5.68
CA ILE A 153 -13.86 -4.47 7.10
C ILE A 153 -13.41 -5.88 7.46
N ARG A 154 -13.83 -6.90 6.70
CA ARG A 154 -13.39 -8.28 6.94
C ARG A 154 -11.89 -8.49 6.81
N LEU A 155 -11.21 -7.70 5.98
CA LEU A 155 -9.75 -7.76 5.86
C LEU A 155 -9.09 -7.08 7.07
N LEU A 156 -9.52 -5.86 7.42
CA LEU A 156 -9.06 -5.13 8.60
C LEU A 156 -9.26 -5.94 9.89
N GLN A 157 -10.40 -6.63 10.03
CA GLN A 157 -10.66 -7.50 11.18
C GLN A 157 -9.65 -8.65 11.29
N ARG A 158 -9.13 -9.17 10.18
CA ARG A 158 -8.14 -10.27 10.14
C ARG A 158 -6.70 -9.82 10.23
N MET A 159 -6.41 -8.56 9.91
CA MET A 159 -5.10 -7.96 10.06
C MET A 159 -5.11 -7.23 11.40
N ASP A 160 -4.75 -7.91 12.48
CA ASP A 160 -4.85 -7.46 13.87
C ASP A 160 -3.50 -7.17 14.54
N LYS A 161 -2.39 -7.24 13.80
CA LYS A 161 -1.04 -7.11 14.35
C LYS A 161 -0.48 -5.69 14.31
N GLY A 162 -0.95 -4.86 13.38
CA GLY A 162 -0.42 -3.50 13.18
C GLY A 162 -0.93 -2.49 14.21
N SER A 163 -0.74 -1.20 13.92
CA SER A 163 -1.22 -0.09 14.75
C SER A 163 -2.71 -0.20 15.06
N THR A 164 -3.04 -0.40 16.34
CA THR A 164 -4.42 -0.50 16.83
C THR A 164 -5.20 0.78 16.57
N ALA A 165 -4.56 1.94 16.75
CA ALA A 165 -5.14 3.25 16.50
C ALA A 165 -5.51 3.45 15.01
N LEU A 166 -4.57 3.18 14.09
CA LEU A 166 -4.83 3.34 12.66
C LEU A 166 -5.85 2.30 12.15
N ARG A 167 -5.76 1.06 12.64
CA ARG A 167 -6.75 0.01 12.33
C ARG A 167 -8.16 0.43 12.77
N LYS A 168 -8.29 0.97 13.99
CA LYS A 168 -9.57 1.48 14.50
C LYS A 168 -10.08 2.61 13.63
N LYS A 169 -9.24 3.60 13.29
CA LYS A 169 -9.59 4.69 12.38
C LYS A 169 -10.13 4.18 11.04
N ALA A 170 -9.46 3.20 10.43
CA ALA A 170 -9.91 2.61 9.18
C ALA A 170 -11.23 1.82 9.31
N LEU A 171 -11.43 1.11 10.42
CA LEU A 171 -12.69 0.41 10.70
C LEU A 171 -13.84 1.40 10.91
N ASP A 172 -13.65 2.40 11.77
CA ASP A 172 -14.66 3.43 12.06
C ASP A 172 -15.06 4.16 10.77
N HIS A 173 -14.07 4.57 9.96
CA HIS A 173 -14.31 5.17 8.65
C HIS A 173 -15.20 4.26 7.78
N ALA A 174 -14.88 2.96 7.67
CA ALA A 174 -15.67 2.04 6.86
C ALA A 174 -17.10 1.83 7.39
N TYR A 175 -17.28 1.84 8.71
CA TYR A 175 -18.59 1.64 9.36
C TYR A 175 -19.51 2.85 9.21
N SER A 176 -18.98 4.07 9.06
CA SER A 176 -19.78 5.29 8.85
C SER A 176 -20.60 5.30 7.54
N TYR A 177 -20.37 4.34 6.62
CA TYR A 177 -21.01 4.29 5.30
C TYR A 177 -21.74 2.97 4.99
N ILE A 178 -22.01 2.10 5.97
CA ILE A 178 -22.63 0.77 5.76
C ILE A 178 -24.00 0.66 6.41
#